data_AF-A0AA90NMC0-F1
#
_entry.id   AF-A0AA90NMC0-F1
#
_cell.length_a   1.000
_cell.length_b   1.000
_cell.length_c   1.000
_cell.angle_alpha   90.00
_cell.angle_beta   90.00
_cell.angle_gamma   90.00
#
_symmetry.space_group_name_H-M   'P 1'
#
loop_
_entity.id
_entity.type
_entity.pdbx_description
1 polymer ?
#
loop_
_entity_poly.entity_id
_entity_poly.type
_entity_poly.pdbx_seq_one_letter_code
_entity_poly.pdbx_strand_id
1 'polypeptide(L)'
;MIENDSYYLTLLRYIEANALRAKLSKTAQDWQYVSLAEIVFKHRKLLSKPYAKLDDWVEYVNTPIYQKELDKIRNSVNRQAPLGEKNWATKVAKKYGLLSTLKARGRQKTRKIYEKK
;
A
#
# COMPACT_ATOMS: atom_id res chain seq x y z
N MET A 1 2.64 7.77 7.15
CA MET A 1 3.74 7.18 7.93
C MET A 1 3.78 5.70 7.66
N ILE A 2 4.98 5.11 7.57
CA ILE A 2 5.19 3.69 7.24
C ILE A 2 6.08 3.08 8.33
N GLU A 3 5.77 1.88 8.80
CA GLU A 3 6.45 1.27 9.95
C GLU A 3 7.87 0.80 9.66
N ASN A 4 8.08 0.10 8.54
CA ASN A 4 9.35 -0.52 8.18
C ASN A 4 9.45 -0.72 6.66
N ASP A 5 10.59 -1.24 6.22
CA ASP A 5 10.91 -1.46 4.82
C ASP A 5 9.96 -2.46 4.13
N SER A 6 9.41 -3.45 4.85
CA SER A 6 8.48 -4.42 4.23
C SER A 6 7.13 -3.78 3.88
N TYR A 7 6.61 -2.91 4.76
CA TYR A 7 5.43 -2.11 4.44
C TYR A 7 5.71 -1.08 3.34
N TYR A 8 6.93 -0.55 3.29
CA TYR A 8 7.36 0.36 2.22
C TYR A 8 7.42 -0.35 0.86
N LEU A 9 8.04 -1.53 0.79
CA LEU A 9 8.06 -2.40 -0.40
C LEU A 9 6.64 -2.76 -0.86
N THR A 10 5.76 -3.08 0.08
CA THR A 10 4.35 -3.37 -0.22
C THR A 10 3.65 -2.17 -0.87
N LEU A 11 3.93 -0.96 -0.37
CA LEU A 11 3.40 0.28 -0.95
C LEU A 11 3.98 0.55 -2.35
N LEU A 12 5.28 0.38 -2.54
CA LEU A 12 5.90 0.53 -3.86
C LEU A 12 5.31 -0.46 -4.86
N ARG A 13 5.15 -1.72 -4.47
CA ARG A 13 4.48 -2.73 -5.29
C ARG A 13 3.05 -2.33 -5.65
N TYR A 14 2.30 -1.75 -4.72
CA TYR A 14 0.95 -1.26 -5.01
C TYR A 14 0.93 -0.17 -6.09
N ILE A 15 1.93 0.73 -6.10
CA ILE A 15 2.08 1.80 -7.09
C ILE A 15 2.49 1.21 -8.46
N GLU A 16 3.55 0.40 -8.48
CA GLU A 16 4.10 -0.18 -9.71
C GLU A 16 3.11 -1.17 -10.37
N ALA A 17 2.36 -1.93 -9.57
CA ALA A 17 1.34 -2.85 -10.06
C ALA A 17 0.00 -2.18 -10.42
N ASN A 18 -0.11 -0.85 -10.39
CA ASN A 18 -1.39 -0.17 -10.56
C ASN A 18 -2.04 -0.44 -11.93
N ALA A 19 -1.27 -0.33 -13.02
CA ALA A 19 -1.77 -0.58 -14.37
C ALA A 19 -2.20 -2.05 -14.57
N LEU A 20 -1.40 -2.99 -14.04
CA LEU A 20 -1.72 -4.42 -14.01
C LEU A 20 -3.02 -4.68 -13.24
N ARG A 21 -3.16 -4.11 -12.03
CA ARG A 21 -4.38 -4.20 -11.21
C ARG A 21 -5.61 -3.60 -11.89
N ALA A 22 -5.42 -2.53 -12.66
CA ALA A 22 -6.48 -1.87 -13.43
C ALA A 22 -6.80 -2.59 -14.75
N LYS A 23 -6.12 -3.71 -15.06
CA LYS A 23 -6.23 -4.47 -16.31
C LYS A 23 -5.89 -3.65 -17.56
N LEU A 24 -5.02 -2.65 -17.40
CA LEU A 24 -4.51 -1.82 -18.50
C LEU A 24 -3.25 -2.39 -19.15
N SER A 25 -2.56 -3.30 -18.46
CA SER A 25 -1.37 -3.99 -18.96
C SER A 25 -1.40 -5.48 -18.62
N LYS A 26 -0.67 -6.31 -19.38
CA LYS A 26 -0.57 -7.75 -19.15
C LYS A 26 0.44 -8.07 -18.04
N THR A 27 1.56 -7.35 -18.01
CA THR A 27 2.52 -7.36 -16.92
C THR A 27 2.71 -5.94 -16.38
N ALA A 28 3.30 -5.80 -15.19
CA ALA A 28 3.53 -4.49 -14.58
C ALA A 28 4.54 -3.65 -15.38
N GLN A 29 5.61 -4.26 -15.89
CA GLN A 29 6.67 -3.59 -16.63
C GLN A 29 6.23 -3.10 -18.02
N ASP A 30 5.17 -3.65 -18.61
CA ASP A 30 4.66 -3.21 -19.93
C ASP A 30 4.09 -1.77 -19.88
N TRP A 31 3.85 -1.23 -18.69
CA TRP A 31 3.30 0.10 -18.53
C TRP A 31 4.40 1.17 -18.47
N GLN A 32 4.61 1.88 -19.57
CA GLN A 32 5.68 2.88 -19.74
C GLN A 32 5.71 4.06 -18.74
N TYR A 33 4.65 4.26 -17.96
CA TYR A 33 4.57 5.36 -16.98
C TYR A 33 4.91 4.92 -15.54
N VAL A 34 5.42 3.70 -15.34
CA VAL A 34 5.94 3.25 -14.05
C VAL A 34 7.47 3.14 -14.07
N SER A 35 8.09 3.30 -12.90
CA SER A 35 9.55 3.25 -12.82
C SER A 35 10.10 1.86 -13.16
N LEU A 36 9.33 0.79 -12.90
CA LEU A 36 9.67 -0.58 -13.27
C LEU A 36 9.97 -0.73 -14.76
N ALA A 37 9.18 -0.11 -15.63
CA ALA A 37 9.40 -0.15 -17.07
C ALA A 37 10.77 0.44 -17.46
N GLU A 38 11.15 1.54 -16.81
CA GLU A 38 12.46 2.17 -17.02
C GLU A 38 13.61 1.34 -16.47
N ILE A 39 13.42 0.63 -15.36
CA ILE A 39 14.48 -0.24 -14.82
C ILE A 39 14.71 -1.44 -15.75
N VAL A 40 13.64 -2.02 -16.30
CA VAL A 40 13.70 -3.21 -17.17
C VAL A 40 14.19 -2.85 -18.57
N PHE A 41 13.61 -1.83 -19.21
CA PHE A 41 13.87 -1.50 -20.61
C PHE A 41 14.89 -0.37 -20.83
N LYS A 42 15.29 0.33 -19.75
CA LYS A 42 16.35 1.37 -19.74
C LYS A 42 16.14 2.53 -20.73
N HIS A 43 14.90 2.96 -20.94
CA HIS A 43 14.62 4.07 -21.87
C HIS A 43 15.05 5.44 -21.32
N ARG A 44 15.00 5.65 -20.00
CA ARG A 44 15.29 6.92 -19.33
C ARG A 44 16.16 6.74 -18.10
N LYS A 45 16.88 7.80 -17.72
CA LYS A 45 17.68 7.84 -16.49
C LYS A 45 16.78 8.05 -15.29
N LEU A 46 16.83 7.12 -14.34
CA LEU A 46 16.13 7.25 -13.06
C LEU A 46 16.82 8.26 -12.15
N LEU A 47 16.02 9.01 -11.39
CA LEU A 47 16.50 9.95 -10.38
C LEU A 47 17.15 9.22 -9.19
N SER A 48 16.74 7.99 -8.90
CA SER A 48 17.25 7.17 -7.81
C SER A 48 17.43 5.72 -8.25
N LYS A 49 18.28 4.98 -7.54
CA LYS A 49 18.49 3.55 -7.80
C LYS A 49 17.28 2.73 -7.36
N PRO A 50 17.07 1.53 -7.96
CA PRO A 50 16.03 0.60 -7.53
C PRO A 50 16.17 0.23 -6.05
N TYR A 51 15.05 0.01 -5.38
CA TYR A 51 15.02 -0.28 -3.95
C TYR A 51 15.39 -1.75 -3.61
N ALA A 52 15.31 -2.65 -4.60
CA ALA A 52 15.63 -4.07 -4.47
C ALA A 52 16.37 -4.58 -5.71
N LYS A 53 16.92 -5.81 -5.63
CA LYS A 53 17.43 -6.52 -6.80
C LYS A 53 16.32 -6.65 -7.86
N LEU A 54 16.68 -6.40 -9.12
CA LEU A 54 15.70 -6.21 -10.18
C LEU A 54 14.83 -7.45 -10.43
N ASP A 55 15.44 -8.63 -10.51
CA ASP A 55 14.74 -9.86 -10.88
C ASP A 55 13.69 -10.24 -9.81
N ASP A 56 14.10 -10.24 -8.53
CA ASP A 56 13.20 -10.47 -7.39
C ASP A 56 12.06 -9.44 -7.34
N TRP A 57 12.36 -8.19 -7.72
CA TRP A 57 11.37 -7.09 -7.70
C TRP A 57 10.33 -7.20 -8.81
N VAL A 58 10.75 -7.51 -10.05
CA VAL A 58 9.83 -7.70 -11.18
C VAL A 58 8.84 -8.83 -10.88
N GLU A 59 9.34 -9.96 -10.38
CA GLU A 59 8.48 -11.08 -10.00
C GLU A 59 7.53 -10.66 -8.88
N TYR A 60 8.05 -10.06 -7.81
CA TYR A 60 7.25 -9.61 -6.68
C TYR A 60 6.13 -8.64 -7.08
N VAL A 61 6.40 -7.65 -7.94
CA VAL A 61 5.38 -6.69 -8.39
C VAL A 61 4.25 -7.36 -9.17
N ASN A 62 4.58 -8.36 -10.00
CA ASN A 62 3.60 -9.09 -10.81
C ASN A 62 2.76 -10.09 -10.00
N THR A 63 3.16 -10.45 -8.77
CA THR A 63 2.33 -11.31 -7.93
C THR A 63 1.02 -10.61 -7.52
N PRO A 64 -0.11 -11.34 -7.34
CA PRO A 64 -1.36 -10.76 -6.84
C PRO A 64 -1.26 -10.26 -5.39
N ILE A 65 -1.78 -9.06 -5.11
CA ILE A 65 -1.83 -8.50 -3.74
C ILE A 65 -3.10 -9.01 -3.05
N TYR A 66 -2.98 -9.52 -1.83
CA TYR A 66 -4.15 -10.00 -1.08
C TYR A 66 -5.12 -8.86 -0.75
N GLN A 67 -6.42 -9.12 -0.84
CA GLN A 67 -7.46 -8.10 -0.64
C GLN A 67 -7.32 -7.35 0.70
N LYS A 68 -7.00 -8.08 1.77
CA LYS A 68 -6.78 -7.52 3.12
C LYS A 68 -5.63 -6.51 3.17
N GLU A 69 -4.54 -6.78 2.45
CA GLU A 69 -3.39 -5.86 2.36
C GLU A 69 -3.74 -4.65 1.50
N LEU A 70 -4.41 -4.90 0.39
CA LEU A 70 -4.87 -3.88 -0.55
C LEU A 70 -5.80 -2.87 0.15
N ASP A 71 -6.71 -3.35 1.02
CA ASP A 71 -7.60 -2.48 1.80
C ASP A 71 -6.84 -1.64 2.84
N LYS A 72 -5.79 -2.18 3.46
CA LYS A 72 -4.92 -1.41 4.36
C LYS A 72 -4.19 -0.29 3.60
N ILE A 73 -3.63 -0.59 2.43
CA ILE A 73 -2.94 0.41 1.60
C ILE A 73 -3.94 1.48 1.14
N ARG A 74 -5.11 1.08 0.63
CA ARG A 74 -6.17 2.01 0.23
C ARG A 74 -6.63 2.90 1.38
N ASN A 75 -6.78 2.36 2.58
CA ASN A 75 -7.11 3.18 3.75
C ASN A 75 -6.01 4.21 4.03
N SER A 76 -4.74 3.81 3.92
CA SER A 76 -3.59 4.68 4.12
C SER A 76 -3.51 5.79 3.06
N VAL A 77 -3.66 5.44 1.77
CA VAL A 77 -3.66 6.38 0.64
C VAL A 77 -4.84 7.36 0.74
N ASN A 78 -6.06 6.86 0.94
CA ASN A 78 -7.26 7.70 0.88
C ASN A 78 -7.52 8.51 2.15
N ARG A 79 -6.98 8.10 3.29
CA ARG A 79 -7.29 8.70 4.59
C ARG A 79 -6.07 9.14 5.37
N GLN A 80 -4.89 9.08 4.74
CA GLN A 80 -3.62 9.44 5.36
C GLN A 80 -3.34 8.64 6.64
N ALA A 81 -3.88 7.41 6.73
CA ALA A 81 -3.63 6.54 7.87
C ALA A 81 -2.18 6.02 7.88
N PRO A 82 -1.57 5.77 9.05
CA PRO A 82 -0.30 5.07 9.12
C PRO A 82 -0.41 3.65 8.53
N LEU A 83 0.55 3.27 7.70
CA LEU A 83 0.66 1.95 7.10
C LEU A 83 1.63 1.08 7.91
N GLY A 84 1.12 0.04 8.56
CA GLY A 84 1.90 -0.86 9.38
C GLY A 84 1.05 -1.91 10.08
N GLU A 85 1.63 -2.55 11.09
CA GLU A 85 0.92 -3.43 12.03
C GLU A 85 -0.13 -2.63 12.80
N LYS A 86 -1.22 -3.28 13.20
CA LYS A 86 -2.39 -2.62 13.79
C LYS A 86 -2.05 -1.88 15.09
N ASN A 87 -1.26 -2.48 15.97
CA ASN A 87 -0.87 -1.86 17.24
C ASN A 87 0.06 -0.67 17.00
N TRP A 88 1.02 -0.82 16.09
CA TRP A 88 1.90 0.28 15.68
C TRP A 88 1.10 1.44 15.08
N ALA A 89 0.23 1.16 14.11
CA ALA A 89 -0.59 2.17 13.44
C ALA A 89 -1.49 2.91 14.44
N THR A 90 -2.05 2.19 15.42
CA THR A 90 -2.86 2.79 16.49
C THR A 90 -2.02 3.68 17.41
N LYS A 91 -0.82 3.24 17.81
CA LYS A 91 0.11 4.02 18.63
C LYS A 91 0.52 5.31 17.92
N VAL A 92 0.91 5.22 16.65
CA VAL A 92 1.28 6.36 15.82
C VAL A 92 0.09 7.30 15.60
N ALA A 93 -1.08 6.75 15.26
CA ALA A 93 -2.28 7.56 15.08
C ALA A 93 -2.69 8.29 16.36
N LYS A 94 -2.54 7.67 17.54
CA LYS A 94 -2.78 8.35 18.82
C LYS A 94 -1.76 9.47 19.05
N LYS A 95 -0.47 9.23 18.78
CA LYS A 95 0.61 10.21 18.95
C LYS A 95 0.38 11.48 18.12
N TYR A 96 -0.11 11.34 16.89
CA TYR A 96 -0.29 12.46 15.95
C TYR A 96 -1.75 12.90 15.75
N GLY A 97 -2.68 12.45 16.60
CA GLY A 97 -4.10 12.84 16.50
C GLY A 97 -4.85 12.27 15.27
N LEU A 98 -4.31 11.24 14.61
CA LEU A 98 -4.86 10.63 13.39
C LEU A 98 -5.82 9.47 13.66
N LEU A 99 -6.33 9.29 14.89
CA LEU A 99 -7.23 8.16 15.21
C LEU A 99 -8.50 8.13 14.34
N SER A 100 -8.95 9.28 13.86
CA SER A 100 -10.07 9.40 12.92
C SER A 100 -9.82 8.69 11.59
N THR A 101 -8.56 8.57 11.15
CA THR A 101 -8.18 7.91 9.88
C THR A 101 -8.26 6.38 9.93
N LEU A 102 -8.22 5.80 11.15
CA LEU A 102 -8.32 4.36 11.38
C LEU A 102 -9.76 3.87 11.61
N LYS A 103 -10.63 4.72 12.15
CA LYS A 103 -12.03 4.37 12.46
C LYS A 103 -12.89 4.31 11.20
N ALA A 104 -14.00 3.57 11.21
CA ALA A 104 -14.95 3.59 10.09
C ALA A 104 -15.45 5.02 9.82
N ARG A 105 -15.70 5.34 8.54
CA ARG A 105 -16.29 6.64 8.16
C ARG A 105 -17.77 6.68 8.53
N GLY A 106 -18.24 7.87 8.91
CA GLY A 106 -19.65 8.14 9.22
C GLY A 106 -20.00 7.99 10.70
N ARG A 107 -21.31 7.93 10.98
CA ARG A 107 -21.86 7.86 12.34
C ARG A 107 -21.27 6.66 13.08
N GLN A 108 -20.81 6.89 14.30
CA GLN A 108 -20.37 5.81 15.18
C GLN A 108 -21.53 4.83 15.37
N LYS A 109 -21.29 3.55 15.08
CA LYS A 109 -22.28 2.50 15.30
C LYS A 109 -22.54 2.40 16.81
N THR A 110 -23.80 2.45 17.21
CA THR A 110 -24.21 2.17 18.59
C THR A 110 -23.74 0.77 18.97
N ARG A 111 -23.03 0.63 20.10
CA ARG A 111 -22.71 -0.69 20.65
C ARG A 111 -24.02 -1.32 21.12
N LYS A 112 -24.36 -2.52 20.64
CA LYS A 112 -25.41 -3.32 21.27
C LYS A 112 -24.90 -3.71 22.65
N ILE A 113 -25.45 -3.09 23.69
CA ILE A 113 -25.26 -3.55 25.06
C ILE A 113 -26.14 -4.79 25.17
N TYR A 114 -25.52 -5.98 25.16
CA TYR A 114 -26.25 -7.17 25.57
C TYR A 114 -26.31 -7.11 27.09
N GLU A 115 -27.47 -6.72 27.62
CA GLU A 115 -27.77 -6.92 29.03
C GLU A 115 -27.74 -8.42 29.32
N LYS A 116 -26.82 -8.85 30.19
CA LYS A 116 -26.88 -10.18 30.78
C LYS A 116 -28.13 -10.20 31.67
N LYS A 117 -29.12 -11.02 31.30
CA LYS A 117 -30.15 -11.49 32.23
C LYS A 117 -29.53 -12.43 33.26
#